data_AF-A0A1G6MMD8-F1
#
_entry.id   AF-A0A1G6MMD8-F1
#
_cell.length_a   1.000
_cell.length_b   1.000
_cell.length_c   1.000
_cell.angle_alpha   90.00
_cell.angle_beta   90.00
_cell.angle_gamma   90.00
#
_symmetry.space_group_name_H-M   'P 1'
#
loop_
_entity.id
_entity.type
_entity.pdbx_description
1 polymer ?
#
loop_
_entity_poly.entity_id
_entity_poly.type
_entity_poly.pdbx_seq_one_letter_code
_entity_poly.pdbx_strand_id
1 'polypeptide(L)'
;MRFWSEPFLKWLPEGGVQVYLYRFKVAAEGERIPVIIAAGDDQEAFQLVDTELEKYFLRMPDVEDVTLYEKKRIGKGGGYVLYEEEQS
;
A
#
# COMPACT_ATOMS: atom_id res chain seq x y z
N MET A 1 -30.83 -1.02 32.52
CA MET A 1 -29.40 -1.01 32.90
C MET A 1 -28.59 -0.40 31.75
N ARG A 2 -28.11 0.84 31.89
CA ARG A 2 -27.14 1.48 31.00
C ARG A 2 -25.81 1.47 31.73
N PHE A 3 -25.00 0.46 31.46
CA PHE A 3 -23.76 0.17 32.21
C PHE A 3 -22.53 0.66 31.43
N TRP A 4 -22.44 1.95 31.07
CA TRP A 4 -21.19 2.49 30.55
C TRP A 4 -21.07 3.96 30.95
N SER A 5 -20.17 4.23 31.89
CA SER A 5 -19.74 5.57 32.28
C SER A 5 -18.63 6.08 31.34
N GLU A 6 -18.41 7.39 31.36
CA GLU A 6 -17.47 8.15 30.52
C GLU A 6 -15.94 7.93 30.70
N PRO A 7 -15.37 7.13 31.64
CA PRO A 7 -13.91 7.00 31.71
C PRO A 7 -13.29 6.14 30.61
N PHE A 8 -14.05 5.27 29.94
CA PHE A 8 -13.51 4.34 28.93
C PHE A 8 -13.26 5.01 27.57
N LEU A 9 -14.00 6.06 27.23
CA LEU A 9 -13.83 6.82 25.99
C LEU A 9 -12.48 7.56 25.92
N LYS A 10 -11.81 7.77 27.06
CA LYS A 10 -10.47 8.39 27.15
C LYS A 10 -9.31 7.42 26.85
N TRP A 11 -9.61 6.14 26.66
CA TRP A 11 -8.66 5.07 26.35
C TRP A 11 -8.86 4.50 24.93
N LEU A 12 -9.59 5.22 24.07
CA LEU A 12 -9.50 5.00 22.63
C LEU A 12 -8.21 5.64 22.13
N PRO A 13 -7.31 4.90 21.46
CA PRO A 13 -6.18 5.53 20.79
C PRO A 13 -6.71 6.61 19.86
N GLU A 14 -6.28 7.86 20.07
CA GLU A 14 -6.61 8.96 19.17
C GLU A 14 -5.85 8.77 17.85
N GLY A 15 -6.43 7.96 16.97
CA GLY A 15 -5.85 7.66 15.67
C GLY A 15 -6.46 6.39 15.12
N GLY A 16 -7.43 6.53 14.23
CA GLY A 16 -7.76 5.42 13.34
C GLY A 16 -6.50 4.97 12.61
N VAL A 17 -6.36 3.68 12.35
CA VAL A 17 -5.25 3.15 11.53
C VAL A 17 -5.26 3.91 10.21
N GLN A 18 -4.21 4.69 9.99
CA GLN A 18 -4.00 5.38 8.73
C GLN A 18 -3.66 4.31 7.71
N VAL A 19 -4.38 4.27 6.60
CA VAL A 19 -4.04 3.39 5.49
C VAL A 19 -3.79 4.28 4.28
N TYR A 20 -2.76 3.93 3.53
CA TYR A 20 -2.40 4.56 2.28
C TYR A 20 -2.43 3.51 1.19
N LEU A 21 -2.78 3.93 -0.02
CA LEU A 21 -2.58 3.17 -1.23
C LEU A 21 -1.30 3.66 -1.88
N TYR A 22 -0.45 2.71 -2.23
CA TYR A 22 0.83 2.91 -2.85
C TYR A 22 0.78 2.33 -4.26
N ARG A 23 1.31 3.07 -5.23
CA ARG A 23 1.64 2.54 -6.56
C ARG A 23 3.15 2.51 -6.68
N PHE A 24 3.70 1.33 -6.80
CA PHE A 24 5.09 1.10 -7.16
C PHE A 24 5.21 0.82 -8.65
N LYS A 25 6.35 1.22 -9.21
CA LYS A 25 6.83 0.76 -10.52
C LYS A 25 8.04 -0.12 -10.24
N VAL A 26 7.90 -1.40 -10.55
CA VAL A 26 8.99 -2.38 -10.44
C VAL A 26 9.59 -2.55 -11.83
N ALA A 27 10.88 -2.26 -11.98
CA ALA A 27 11.64 -2.58 -13.18
C ALA A 27 12.23 -3.97 -13.01
N ALA A 28 11.91 -4.91 -13.90
CA ALA A 28 12.44 -6.26 -13.86
C ALA A 28 12.50 -6.84 -15.27
N GLU A 29 13.64 -7.42 -15.64
CA GLU A 29 13.86 -8.07 -16.95
C GLU A 29 13.46 -7.19 -18.16
N GLY A 30 13.67 -5.87 -18.06
CA GLY A 30 13.29 -4.90 -19.11
C GLY A 30 11.79 -4.54 -19.16
N GLU A 31 10.96 -5.07 -18.26
CA GLU A 31 9.55 -4.73 -18.12
C GLU A 31 9.31 -3.76 -16.94
N ARG A 32 8.17 -3.05 -16.99
CA ARG A 32 7.70 -2.17 -15.92
C ARG A 32 6.39 -2.73 -15.34
N ILE A 33 6.48 -3.31 -14.15
CA ILE A 33 5.37 -3.96 -13.47
C ILE A 33 4.76 -2.98 -12.45
N PRO A 34 3.50 -2.55 -12.63
CA PRO A 34 2.81 -1.75 -11.62
C PRO A 34 2.37 -2.63 -10.46
N VAL A 35 2.74 -2.26 -9.22
CA VAL A 35 2.33 -2.98 -8.01
C VAL A 35 1.56 -2.03 -7.09
N ILE A 36 0.35 -2.42 -6.69
CA ILE A 36 -0.53 -1.60 -5.85
C ILE A 36 -0.64 -2.21 -4.46
N ILE A 37 -0.23 -1.47 -3.44
CA ILE A 37 -0.19 -1.93 -2.05
C ILE A 37 -1.05 -1.03 -1.17
N ALA A 38 -1.82 -1.63 -0.24
CA ALA A 38 -2.47 -0.91 0.84
C ALA A 38 -1.68 -1.18 2.14
N ALA A 39 -1.13 -0.13 2.76
CA ALA A 39 -0.29 -0.26 3.95
C ALA A 39 -0.45 0.93 4.89
N GLY A 40 -0.06 0.77 6.16
CA GLY A 40 -0.10 1.80 7.18
C GLY A 40 1.01 2.82 7.06
N ASP A 41 2.17 2.38 6.57
CA ASP A 41 3.35 3.21 6.35
C ASP A 41 4.19 2.70 5.18
N ASP A 42 5.26 3.46 4.87
CA ASP A 42 6.08 3.22 3.68
C ASP A 42 6.92 1.95 3.84
N GLN A 43 7.37 1.65 5.05
CA GLN A 43 8.21 0.47 5.30
C GLN A 43 7.40 -0.81 5.09
N GLU A 44 6.19 -0.87 5.64
CA GLU A 44 5.25 -1.97 5.40
C GLU A 44 4.93 -2.09 3.91
N ALA A 45 4.73 -0.96 3.22
CA ALA A 45 4.42 -0.96 1.79
C ALA A 45 5.52 -1.62 0.94
N PHE A 46 6.80 -1.28 1.17
CA PHE A 46 7.92 -1.88 0.44
C PHE A 46 8.04 -3.39 0.70
N GLN A 47 7.90 -3.83 1.96
CA GLN A 47 7.95 -5.26 2.30
C GLN A 47 6.85 -6.07 1.62
N LEU A 48 5.67 -5.45 1.49
CA LEU A 48 4.54 -6.07 0.81
C LEU A 48 4.73 -6.12 -0.72
N VAL A 49 5.51 -5.21 -1.33
CA VAL A 49 5.85 -5.32 -2.77
C VAL A 49 6.55 -6.65 -3.05
N ASP A 50 7.60 -6.97 -2.29
CA ASP A 50 8.36 -8.21 -2.46
C ASP A 50 7.44 -9.43 -2.27
N THR A 51 6.62 -9.40 -1.22
CA THR A 51 5.65 -10.46 -0.90
C THR A 51 4.65 -10.68 -2.03
N GLU A 52 4.11 -9.62 -2.64
CA GLU A 52 3.12 -9.74 -3.71
C GLU A 52 3.76 -10.18 -5.05
N LEU A 53 4.99 -9.76 -5.33
CA LEU A 53 5.77 -10.25 -6.47
C LEU A 53 6.03 -11.76 -6.35
N GLU A 54 6.48 -12.24 -5.18
CA GLU A 54 6.72 -13.66 -4.91
C GLU A 54 5.45 -14.52 -5.06
N LYS A 55 4.29 -13.99 -4.67
CA LYS A 55 3.01 -14.68 -4.82
C LYS A 55 2.53 -14.75 -6.27
N TYR A 56 2.75 -13.68 -7.03
CA TYR A 56 2.26 -13.58 -8.41
C TYR A 56 3.12 -14.39 -9.37
N PHE A 57 4.44 -14.31 -9.22
CA PHE A 57 5.38 -14.94 -10.15
C PHE A 57 5.78 -16.34 -9.69
N LEU A 58 5.54 -17.35 -10.54
CA LEU A 58 6.01 -18.72 -10.32
C LEU A 58 7.55 -18.82 -10.21
N ARG A 59 8.24 -17.94 -10.93
CA ARG A 59 9.67 -17.70 -10.83
C ARG A 59 9.86 -16.19 -10.69
N MET A 60 10.47 -15.77 -9.60
CA MET A 60 10.75 -14.36 -9.36
C MET A 60 11.60 -13.79 -10.51
N PRO A 61 11.16 -12.70 -11.17
CA PRO A 61 11.99 -12.03 -12.16
C PRO A 61 13.19 -11.37 -11.47
N ASP A 62 14.26 -11.11 -12.21
CA ASP A 62 15.39 -10.34 -11.69
C ASP A 62 14.99 -8.86 -11.55
N VAL A 63 14.73 -8.43 -10.30
CA VAL A 63 14.27 -7.08 -9.99
C VAL A 63 15.45 -6.13 -10.00
N GLU A 64 15.39 -5.15 -10.90
CA GLU A 64 16.43 -4.13 -11.08
C GLU A 64 16.19 -2.92 -10.17
N ASP A 65 14.92 -2.48 -10.08
CA ASP A 65 14.54 -1.31 -9.29
C ASP A 65 13.09 -1.38 -8.79
N VAL A 66 12.83 -0.79 -7.62
CA VAL A 66 11.50 -0.60 -7.06
C VAL A 66 11.32 0.87 -6.70
N THR A 67 10.57 1.60 -7.53
CA THR A 67 10.30 3.02 -7.32
C THR A 67 8.88 3.23 -6.82
N LEU A 68 8.74 3.96 -5.69
CA LEU A 68 7.44 4.47 -5.25
C LEU A 68 7.00 5.59 -6.20
N TYR A 69 5.95 5.34 -6.97
CA TYR A 69 5.43 6.27 -7.97
C TYR A 69 4.32 7.17 -7.41
N GLU A 70 3.43 6.64 -6.58
CA GLU A 70 2.38 7.44 -5.95
C GLU A 70 2.01 6.88 -4.56
N LYS A 71 1.69 7.77 -3.62
CA LYS A 71 1.11 7.45 -2.31
C LYS A 71 -0.13 8.30 -2.08
N LYS A 72 -1.25 7.65 -1.78
CA LYS A 72 -2.54 8.31 -1.54
C LYS A 72 -3.19 7.81 -0.27
N ARG A 73 -3.55 8.72 0.64
CA ARG A 73 -4.26 8.36 1.87
C ARG A 73 -5.67 7.84 1.54
N ILE A 74 -6.06 6.72 2.14
CA ILE A 74 -7.40 6.13 2.01
C ILE A 74 -8.17 6.31 3.32
N GLY A 75 -9.44 6.72 3.22
CA GLY A 75 -10.34 6.86 4.37
C GLY A 75 -11.21 5.61 4.57
N LYS A 76 -12.43 5.79 5.11
CA LYS A 76 -13.47 4.72 5.21
C LYS A 76 -13.85 4.08 3.85
N GLY A 77 -13.40 4.67 2.76
CA GLY A 77 -13.46 4.17 1.39
C GLY A 77 -12.49 4.97 0.51
N GLY A 78 -12.22 4.47 -0.69
CA GLY A 78 -11.35 5.16 -1.63
C GLY A 78 -11.36 4.50 -3.00
N GLY A 79 -10.72 5.20 -3.95
CA GLY A 79 -10.56 4.75 -5.32
C GLY A 79 -9.24 5.26 -5.88
N TYR A 80 -8.70 4.48 -6.80
CA TYR A 80 -7.40 4.73 -7.41
C TYR A 80 -7.51 4.56 -8.91
N VAL A 81 -7.06 5.56 -9.65
CA VAL A 81 -7.10 5.53 -11.11
C VAL A 81 -5.69 5.23 -11.57
N LEU A 82 -5.56 4.15 -12.34
CA LEU A 82 -4.36 3.87 -13.09
C LEU A 82 -4.51 4.53 -14.45
N TYR A 83 -3.94 5.72 -14.59
CA TYR A 83 -3.69 6.28 -15.91
C TYR A 83 -2.32 5.78 -16.38
N GLU A 84 -2.30 5.25 -17.59
CA GLU A 84 -1.11 4.76 -18.27
C GLU A 84 -0.44 5.98 -18.91
N GLU A 85 0.47 6.66 -18.19
CA GLU A 85 1.31 7.67 -18.86
C GLU A 85 2.45 6.98 -19.61
N GLU A 86 2.45 7.30 -20.91
CA GLU A 86 3.38 7.03 -21.99
C GLU A 86 4.82 6.71 -21.58
N GLN A 87 5.35 5.70 -22.26
CA GLN A 87 6.78 5.46 -22.41
C GLN A 87 7.43 6.75 -22.97
N SER A 88 7.94 7.65 -22.12
CA SER A 88 8.99 8.62 -22.50
C SER A 88 10.35 7.98 -22.40
#